data_AF-A0A2W5T7J4-F1
#
_entry.id   AF-A0A2W5T7J4-F1
#
_cell.length_a   1.000
_cell.length_b   1.000
_cell.length_c   1.000
_cell.angle_alpha   90.00
_cell.angle_beta   90.00
_cell.angle_gamma   90.00
#
_symmetry.space_group_name_H-M   'P 1'
#
loop_
_entity.id
_entity.type
_entity.pdbx_description
1 polymer ?
#
loop_
_entity_poly.entity_id
_entity_poly.type
_entity_poly.pdbx_seq_one_letter_code
_entity_poly.pdbx_strand_id
1 'polypeptide(L)'
;MTFRYAVVSLLALAGCAKRVATIPTESTISLGGQSAIYRPWEQVEDLCLVKEEQFVGEQQALSTLLADWLGKTSAPVDGGWDEEHVTLLEEGARVLPPAISSQKAAIERGKACRFNGLSAPRELLDQAERRVTEAQDTAPQIRARIALLKWKEVRPVAQATAFDENCRLNAAPKGPILYYAAEDETARLEWLFCDGAKVVATVGNTPAFEASPTAKTRAKKQPVPQDYLSLAASYPAERISRAPKPPPKRKTDDDFSLDPSQIPDP
;
A
#
# COMPACT_ATOMS: atom_id res chain seq x y z
N MET A 1 0.28 -91.82 36.30
CA MET A 1 0.82 -90.44 36.30
C MET A 1 -0.02 -89.61 35.34
N THR A 2 -0.85 -88.72 35.88
CA THR A 2 -1.82 -87.90 35.16
C THR A 2 -1.25 -86.51 34.90
N PHE A 3 -1.08 -86.10 33.64
CA PHE A 3 -0.78 -84.71 33.28
C PHE A 3 -2.04 -84.06 32.69
N ARG A 4 -2.61 -83.12 33.44
CA ARG A 4 -3.68 -82.22 33.00
C ARG A 4 -3.02 -81.01 32.34
N TYR A 5 -3.28 -80.79 31.04
CA TYR A 5 -2.93 -79.55 30.37
C TYR A 5 -3.96 -78.47 30.73
N ALA A 6 -3.53 -77.45 31.46
CA ALA A 6 -4.30 -76.23 31.67
C ALA A 6 -4.11 -75.31 30.45
N VAL A 7 -5.15 -75.18 29.62
CA VAL A 7 -5.22 -74.15 28.58
C VAL A 7 -5.65 -72.86 29.25
N VAL A 8 -4.70 -71.94 29.48
CA VAL A 8 -4.98 -70.58 29.92
C VAL A 8 -5.36 -69.76 28.69
N SER A 9 -6.66 -69.55 28.50
CA SER A 9 -7.18 -68.62 27.49
C SER A 9 -6.87 -67.19 27.90
N LEU A 10 -5.91 -66.55 27.21
CA LEU A 10 -5.66 -65.12 27.30
C LEU A 10 -6.82 -64.38 26.60
N LEU A 11 -7.70 -63.74 27.39
CA LEU A 11 -8.64 -62.74 26.90
C LEU A 11 -7.85 -61.49 26.50
N ALA A 12 -7.71 -61.25 25.19
CA ALA A 12 -7.25 -59.97 24.67
C ALA A 12 -8.33 -58.91 24.93
N LEU A 13 -8.13 -58.10 25.96
CA LEU A 13 -8.87 -56.85 26.18
C LEU A 13 -8.51 -55.87 25.07
N ALA A 14 -9.25 -55.91 23.96
CA ALA A 14 -9.25 -54.84 22.96
C ALA A 14 -9.91 -53.60 23.58
N GLY A 15 -9.16 -52.87 24.40
CA GLY A 15 -9.57 -51.57 24.90
C GLY A 15 -9.69 -50.60 23.73
N CYS A 16 -10.86 -49.98 23.58
CA CYS A 16 -11.07 -48.82 22.71
C CYS A 16 -10.16 -47.68 23.16
N ALA A 17 -8.93 -47.64 22.65
CA ALA A 17 -8.06 -46.49 22.81
C ALA A 17 -8.73 -45.32 22.07
N LYS A 18 -9.27 -44.37 22.83
CA LYS A 18 -9.85 -43.15 22.29
C LYS A 18 -8.71 -42.41 21.57
N ARG A 19 -8.73 -42.38 20.23
CA ARG A 19 -7.77 -41.59 19.46
C ARG A 19 -7.96 -40.12 19.86
N VAL A 20 -6.89 -39.49 20.34
CA VAL A 20 -6.89 -38.06 20.70
C VAL A 20 -6.08 -37.36 19.63
N ALA A 21 -6.65 -36.32 19.01
CA ALA A 21 -5.90 -35.47 18.09
C ALA A 21 -4.79 -34.72 18.83
N THR A 22 -3.59 -34.72 18.27
CA THR A 22 -2.52 -33.83 18.71
C THR A 22 -2.83 -32.42 18.21
N ILE A 23 -3.07 -31.49 19.14
CA ILE A 23 -3.44 -30.11 18.82
C ILE A 23 -2.15 -29.27 18.66
N PRO A 24 -1.98 -28.52 17.54
CA PRO A 24 -0.80 -27.70 17.32
C PRO A 24 -0.71 -26.51 18.28
N THR A 25 0.50 -25.98 18.42
CA THR A 25 0.74 -24.73 19.15
C THR A 25 0.01 -23.58 18.46
N GLU A 26 -0.61 -22.73 19.29
CA GLU A 26 -1.31 -21.55 18.81
C GLU A 26 -0.35 -20.47 18.31
N SER A 27 -0.80 -19.73 17.29
CA SER A 27 -0.13 -18.57 16.73
C SER A 27 -1.03 -17.36 16.87
N THR A 28 -0.45 -16.21 17.17
CA THR A 28 -1.20 -14.95 17.31
C THR A 28 -0.91 -14.06 16.11
N ILE A 29 -1.96 -13.57 15.48
CA ILE A 29 -1.86 -12.48 14.51
C ILE A 29 -2.35 -11.19 15.18
N SER A 30 -1.58 -10.12 15.03
CA SER A 30 -1.93 -8.79 15.53
C SER A 30 -1.98 -7.83 14.35
N LEU A 31 -3.06 -7.05 14.26
CA LEU A 31 -3.32 -6.17 13.13
C LEU A 31 -4.21 -5.01 13.59
N GLY A 32 -3.79 -3.76 13.38
CA GLY A 32 -4.62 -2.59 13.67
C GLY A 32 -5.12 -2.50 15.12
N GLY A 33 -4.33 -2.98 16.09
CA GLY A 33 -4.70 -3.01 17.51
C GLY A 33 -5.62 -4.17 17.92
N GLN A 34 -6.02 -5.02 16.98
CA GLN A 34 -6.74 -6.26 17.24
C GLN A 34 -5.79 -7.45 17.17
N SER A 35 -6.18 -8.56 17.82
CA SER A 35 -5.47 -9.83 17.67
C SER A 35 -6.44 -10.99 17.54
N ALA A 36 -6.01 -12.00 16.79
CA ALA A 36 -6.70 -13.27 16.68
C ALA A 36 -5.70 -14.41 16.89
N ILE A 37 -6.17 -15.46 17.55
CA ILE A 37 -5.41 -16.68 17.72
C ILE A 37 -5.85 -17.65 16.62
N TYR A 38 -4.89 -18.29 15.96
CA TYR A 38 -5.13 -19.36 15.01
C TYR A 38 -4.14 -20.50 15.24
N ARG A 39 -4.55 -21.72 14.87
CA ARG A 39 -3.65 -22.88 14.84
C ARG A 39 -3.40 -23.34 13.41
N PRO A 40 -2.19 -23.84 13.10
CA PRO A 40 -1.88 -24.49 11.83
C PRO A 40 -2.54 -25.88 11.76
N TRP A 41 -3.86 -25.90 11.57
CA TRP A 41 -4.69 -27.11 11.56
C TRP A 41 -4.30 -28.12 10.48
N GLU A 42 -3.51 -27.73 9.48
CA GLU A 42 -2.88 -28.63 8.52
C GLU A 42 -1.99 -29.70 9.20
N GLN A 43 -1.49 -29.45 10.41
CA GLN A 43 -0.65 -30.38 11.16
C GLN A 43 -1.45 -31.46 11.92
N VAL A 44 -2.77 -31.31 12.02
CA VAL A 44 -3.63 -32.30 12.68
C VAL A 44 -3.94 -33.41 11.68
N GLU A 45 -3.61 -34.66 12.01
CA GLU A 45 -3.85 -35.82 11.13
C GLU A 45 -5.35 -36.05 10.90
N ASP A 46 -6.14 -36.10 11.97
CA ASP A 46 -7.60 -36.26 11.91
C ASP A 46 -8.29 -35.07 12.61
N LEU A 47 -8.68 -34.09 11.79
CA LEU A 47 -9.38 -32.89 12.24
C LEU A 47 -10.76 -33.21 12.83
N CYS A 48 -11.36 -34.35 12.47
CA CYS A 48 -12.71 -34.72 12.92
C CYS A 48 -12.72 -35.18 14.39
N LEU A 49 -11.55 -35.43 14.98
CA LEU A 49 -11.38 -35.69 16.41
C LEU A 49 -11.26 -34.41 17.25
N VAL A 50 -11.15 -33.25 16.61
CA VAL A 50 -11.13 -31.94 17.27
C VAL A 50 -12.56 -31.50 17.57
N LYS A 51 -12.76 -30.81 18.71
CA LYS A 51 -14.06 -30.25 19.05
C LYS A 51 -14.47 -29.18 18.03
N GLU A 52 -15.68 -29.30 17.48
CA GLU A 52 -16.22 -28.35 16.50
C GLU A 52 -16.20 -26.92 17.05
N GLU A 53 -16.58 -26.73 18.32
CA GLU A 53 -16.63 -25.40 18.94
C GLU A 53 -15.24 -24.75 19.03
N GLN A 54 -14.20 -25.55 19.23
CA GLN A 54 -12.82 -25.05 19.27
C GLN A 54 -12.38 -24.62 17.86
N PHE A 55 -12.57 -25.48 16.87
CA PHE A 55 -12.17 -25.19 15.50
C PHE A 55 -12.95 -23.99 14.91
N VAL A 56 -14.28 -24.02 15.03
CA VAL A 56 -15.17 -22.97 14.51
C VAL A 56 -14.97 -21.65 15.26
N GLY A 57 -14.75 -21.69 16.57
CA GLY A 57 -14.47 -20.50 17.37
C GLY A 57 -13.23 -19.75 16.89
N GLU A 58 -12.15 -20.46 16.52
CA GLU A 58 -10.97 -19.85 15.93
C GLU A 58 -11.24 -19.25 14.54
N GLN A 59 -12.03 -19.93 13.70
CA GLN A 59 -12.43 -19.38 12.39
C GLN A 59 -13.20 -18.06 12.55
N GLN A 60 -14.10 -17.99 13.52
CA GLN A 60 -14.90 -16.79 13.80
C GLN A 60 -14.05 -15.65 14.37
N ALA A 61 -13.09 -15.96 15.24
CA ALA A 61 -12.16 -14.97 15.78
C ALA A 61 -11.31 -14.34 14.65
N LEU A 62 -10.75 -15.17 13.76
CA LEU A 62 -10.00 -14.66 12.61
C LEU A 62 -10.91 -13.89 11.64
N SER A 63 -12.13 -14.37 11.40
CA SER A 63 -13.11 -13.69 10.55
C SER A 63 -13.42 -12.27 11.04
N THR A 64 -13.51 -12.09 12.36
CA THR A 64 -13.75 -10.76 12.96
C THR A 64 -12.58 -9.81 12.66
N LEU A 65 -11.34 -10.27 12.83
CA LEU A 65 -10.14 -9.49 12.52
C LEU A 65 -10.03 -9.17 11.02
N LEU A 66 -10.35 -10.14 10.16
CA LEU A 66 -10.33 -9.94 8.70
C LEU A 66 -11.41 -8.98 8.24
N ALA A 67 -12.62 -9.06 8.80
CA ALA A 67 -13.71 -8.15 8.47
C ALA A 67 -13.40 -6.70 8.86
N ASP A 68 -12.82 -6.47 10.03
CA ASP A 68 -12.37 -5.14 10.47
C ASP A 68 -11.27 -4.59 9.54
N TRP A 69 -10.26 -5.40 9.23
CA TRP A 69 -9.18 -5.01 8.35
C TRP A 69 -9.65 -4.71 6.93
N LEU A 70 -10.49 -5.58 6.34
CA LEU A 70 -11.08 -5.35 5.03
C LEU A 70 -11.94 -4.08 5.04
N GLY A 71 -12.74 -3.86 6.08
CA GLY A 71 -13.53 -2.64 6.24
C GLY A 71 -12.67 -1.38 6.18
N LYS A 72 -11.59 -1.35 6.97
CA LYS A 72 -10.65 -0.21 7.05
C LYS A 72 -9.77 -0.04 5.81
N THR A 73 -9.62 -1.07 4.99
CA THR A 73 -8.73 -1.05 3.83
C THR A 73 -9.45 -1.24 2.51
N SER A 74 -10.77 -1.10 2.45
CA SER A 74 -11.58 -1.35 1.24
C SER A 74 -11.62 -0.21 0.23
N ALA A 75 -11.07 0.96 0.56
CA ALA A 75 -11.14 2.12 -0.34
C ALA A 75 -10.43 1.86 -1.69
N PRO A 76 -10.95 2.42 -2.81
CA PRO A 76 -10.23 2.41 -4.08
C PRO A 76 -8.98 3.28 -3.98
N VAL A 77 -8.02 3.14 -4.91
CA VAL A 77 -6.77 3.94 -4.93
C VAL A 77 -7.05 5.45 -4.91
N ASP A 78 -8.13 5.89 -5.54
CA ASP A 78 -8.55 7.30 -5.59
C ASP A 78 -9.42 7.74 -4.41
N GLY A 79 -9.67 6.85 -3.45
CA GLY A 79 -10.49 7.10 -2.26
C GLY A 79 -9.82 7.97 -1.21
N GLY A 80 -10.55 8.25 -0.13
CA GLY A 80 -10.04 8.96 1.04
C GLY A 80 -9.11 8.06 1.84
N TRP A 81 -7.81 8.17 1.59
CA TRP A 81 -6.76 7.47 2.34
C TRP A 81 -6.02 8.44 3.26
N ASP A 82 -5.76 8.00 4.48
CA ASP A 82 -4.77 8.60 5.36
C ASP A 82 -3.57 7.65 5.57
N GLU A 83 -2.58 8.12 6.33
CA GLU A 83 -1.35 7.36 6.60
C GLU A 83 -1.59 6.12 7.47
N GLU A 84 -2.62 6.13 8.31
CA GLU A 84 -2.94 5.01 9.20
C GLU A 84 -3.53 3.86 8.38
N HIS A 85 -4.49 4.15 7.50
CA HIS A 85 -5.12 3.15 6.63
C HIS A 85 -4.13 2.50 5.66
N VAL A 86 -3.22 3.27 5.04
CA VAL A 86 -2.21 2.68 4.14
C VAL A 86 -1.19 1.83 4.90
N THR A 87 -0.83 2.24 6.11
CA THR A 87 0.07 1.45 6.98
C THR A 87 -0.61 0.15 7.42
N LEU A 88 -1.89 0.19 7.75
CA LEU A 88 -2.69 -1.00 8.07
C LEU A 88 -2.81 -1.96 6.86
N LEU A 89 -2.97 -1.43 5.64
CA LEU A 89 -2.98 -2.24 4.41
C LEU A 89 -1.65 -2.96 4.21
N GLU A 90 -0.52 -2.26 4.36
CA GLU A 90 0.82 -2.86 4.24
C GLU A 90 1.13 -3.87 5.34
N GLU A 91 0.72 -3.57 6.58
CA GLU A 91 0.86 -4.50 7.68
C GLU A 91 0.09 -5.79 7.40
N GLY A 92 -1.16 -5.68 6.96
CA GLY A 92 -2.00 -6.82 6.59
C GLY A 92 -1.38 -7.65 5.47
N ALA A 93 -0.89 -6.99 4.42
CA ALA A 93 -0.21 -7.65 3.31
C ALA A 93 1.03 -8.45 3.73
N ARG A 94 1.71 -8.01 4.79
CA ARG A 94 2.90 -8.67 5.34
C ARG A 94 2.55 -9.85 6.26
N VAL A 95 1.55 -9.70 7.14
CA VAL A 95 1.33 -10.66 8.25
C VAL A 95 0.23 -11.68 8.01
N LEU A 96 -0.76 -11.35 7.16
CA LEU A 96 -1.91 -12.22 6.90
C LEU A 96 -1.64 -13.47 6.02
N PRO A 97 -0.69 -13.48 5.04
CA PRO A 97 -0.59 -14.60 4.09
C PRO A 97 -0.47 -16.00 4.73
N PRO A 98 0.37 -16.22 5.76
CA PRO A 98 0.49 -17.55 6.38
C PRO A 98 -0.81 -18.00 7.06
N ALA A 99 -1.47 -17.09 7.77
CA ALA A 99 -2.74 -17.37 8.45
C ALA A 99 -3.85 -17.67 7.43
N ILE A 100 -3.93 -16.88 6.36
CA ILE A 100 -4.92 -17.08 5.28
C ILE A 100 -4.75 -18.46 4.65
N SER A 101 -3.52 -18.80 4.23
CA SER A 101 -3.23 -20.07 3.58
C SER A 101 -3.55 -21.27 4.47
N SER A 102 -3.13 -21.23 5.74
CA SER A 102 -3.40 -22.29 6.72
C SER A 102 -4.90 -22.49 6.96
N GLN A 103 -5.65 -21.41 7.21
CA GLN A 103 -7.08 -21.51 7.50
C GLN A 103 -7.91 -21.94 6.29
N LYS A 104 -7.55 -21.50 5.08
CA LYS A 104 -8.22 -21.94 3.85
C LYS A 104 -8.15 -23.45 3.67
N ALA A 105 -6.97 -24.05 3.89
CA ALA A 105 -6.81 -25.50 3.84
C ALA A 105 -7.58 -26.21 4.96
N ALA A 106 -7.55 -25.64 6.16
CA ALA A 106 -8.23 -26.16 7.33
C ALA A 106 -9.75 -26.20 7.17
N ILE A 107 -10.36 -25.16 6.60
CA ILE A 107 -11.81 -25.08 6.37
C ILE A 107 -12.28 -26.18 5.42
N GLU A 108 -11.55 -26.48 4.34
CA GLU A 108 -11.94 -27.55 3.43
C GLU A 108 -11.92 -28.93 4.12
N ARG A 109 -10.98 -29.15 5.04
CA ARG A 109 -10.97 -30.36 5.89
C ARG A 109 -12.10 -30.36 6.91
N GLY A 110 -12.40 -29.21 7.51
CA GLY A 110 -13.52 -29.06 8.46
C GLY A 110 -14.88 -29.38 7.83
N LYS A 111 -15.07 -28.99 6.56
CA LYS A 111 -16.26 -29.36 5.77
C LYS A 111 -16.38 -30.89 5.61
N ALA A 112 -15.27 -31.59 5.38
CA ALA A 112 -15.26 -33.06 5.33
C ALA A 112 -15.67 -33.71 6.67
N CYS A 113 -15.39 -33.03 7.79
CA CYS A 113 -15.83 -33.42 9.13
C CYS A 113 -17.26 -32.99 9.49
N ARG A 114 -17.99 -32.34 8.56
CA ARG A 114 -19.34 -31.79 8.76
C ARG A 114 -19.45 -30.70 9.85
N PHE A 115 -18.36 -29.97 10.10
CA PHE A 115 -18.44 -28.78 10.94
C PHE A 115 -19.28 -27.69 10.24
N ASN A 116 -20.11 -27.01 11.02
CA ASN A 116 -21.05 -26.00 10.55
C ASN A 116 -20.44 -24.60 10.62
N GLY A 117 -21.05 -23.62 9.93
CA GLY A 117 -20.67 -22.21 10.04
C GLY A 117 -19.36 -21.82 9.34
N LEU A 118 -18.85 -22.65 8.42
CA LEU A 118 -17.55 -22.43 7.76
C LEU A 118 -17.60 -21.61 6.45
N SER A 119 -18.79 -21.27 5.94
CA SER A 119 -18.95 -20.53 4.68
C SER A 119 -18.50 -19.07 4.77
N ALA A 120 -18.98 -18.33 5.76
CA ALA A 120 -18.63 -16.92 5.95
C ALA A 120 -17.12 -16.72 6.23
N PRO A 121 -16.46 -17.53 7.09
CA PRO A 121 -15.01 -17.49 7.25
C PRO A 121 -14.26 -17.72 5.93
N ARG A 122 -14.73 -18.65 5.10
CA ARG A 122 -14.10 -18.94 3.81
C ARG A 122 -14.13 -17.73 2.87
N GLU A 123 -15.28 -17.06 2.78
CA GLU A 123 -15.45 -15.89 1.92
C GLU A 123 -14.52 -14.75 2.34
N LEU A 124 -14.42 -14.47 3.63
CA LEU A 124 -13.52 -13.44 4.17
C LEU A 124 -12.05 -13.75 3.90
N LEU A 125 -11.64 -15.01 4.02
CA LEU A 125 -10.28 -15.42 3.67
C LEU A 125 -9.97 -15.22 2.18
N ASP A 126 -10.92 -15.50 1.29
CA ASP A 126 -10.76 -15.27 -0.15
C ASP A 126 -10.73 -13.76 -0.49
N GLN A 127 -11.54 -12.94 0.18
CA GLN A 127 -11.46 -11.48 0.05
C GLN A 127 -10.13 -10.94 0.58
N ALA A 128 -9.66 -11.44 1.72
CA ALA A 128 -8.41 -11.01 2.32
C ALA A 128 -7.20 -11.38 1.45
N GLU A 129 -7.18 -12.57 0.87
CA GLU A 129 -6.12 -12.99 -0.05
C GLU A 129 -6.01 -12.08 -1.28
N ARG A 130 -7.15 -11.75 -1.90
CA ARG A 130 -7.20 -10.79 -3.00
C ARG A 130 -6.67 -9.43 -2.56
N ARG A 131 -7.11 -8.93 -1.41
CA ARG A 131 -6.69 -7.62 -0.91
C ARG A 131 -5.20 -7.57 -0.59
N VAL A 132 -4.64 -8.64 -0.02
CA VAL A 132 -3.19 -8.78 0.23
C VAL A 132 -2.40 -8.76 -1.08
N THR A 133 -2.93 -9.39 -2.12
CA THR A 133 -2.30 -9.41 -3.45
C THR A 133 -2.31 -8.02 -4.09
N GLU A 134 -3.47 -7.36 -4.08
CA GLU A 134 -3.63 -5.99 -4.59
C GLU A 134 -2.74 -4.98 -3.84
N ALA A 135 -2.59 -5.15 -2.52
CA ALA A 135 -1.83 -4.24 -1.66
C ALA A 135 -0.40 -4.00 -2.14
N GLN A 136 0.23 -5.00 -2.76
CA GLN A 136 1.60 -4.89 -3.28
C GLN A 136 1.74 -3.79 -4.34
N ASP A 137 0.70 -3.59 -5.15
CA ASP A 137 0.68 -2.60 -6.21
C ASP A 137 -0.06 -1.32 -5.79
N THR A 138 -1.10 -1.42 -4.96
CA THR A 138 -1.93 -0.27 -4.57
C THR A 138 -1.30 0.56 -3.45
N ALA A 139 -0.68 -0.05 -2.44
CA ALA A 139 -0.14 0.69 -1.30
C ALA A 139 0.94 1.73 -1.71
N PRO A 140 1.91 1.40 -2.59
CA PRO A 140 2.87 2.38 -3.08
C PRO A 140 2.23 3.54 -3.84
N GLN A 141 1.16 3.28 -4.61
CA GLN A 141 0.42 4.32 -5.34
C GLN A 141 -0.31 5.26 -4.36
N ILE A 142 -0.97 4.69 -3.35
CA ILE A 142 -1.65 5.45 -2.30
C ILE A 142 -0.64 6.32 -1.53
N ARG A 143 0.52 5.77 -1.14
CA ARG A 143 1.58 6.54 -0.47
C ARG A 143 2.08 7.71 -1.31
N ALA A 144 2.32 7.49 -2.60
CA ALA A 144 2.75 8.55 -3.50
C ALA A 144 1.70 9.67 -3.61
N ARG A 145 0.41 9.31 -3.64
CA ARG A 145 -0.69 10.29 -3.65
C ARG A 145 -0.76 11.09 -2.35
N ILE A 146 -0.68 10.43 -1.19
CA ILE A 146 -0.65 11.13 0.11
C ILE A 146 0.55 12.09 0.17
N ALA A 147 1.73 11.63 -0.26
CA ALA A 147 2.92 12.47 -0.31
C ALA A 147 2.77 13.66 -1.26
N LEU A 148 2.12 13.46 -2.42
CA LEU A 148 1.83 14.52 -3.38
C LEU A 148 0.87 15.56 -2.79
N LEU A 149 -0.19 15.14 -2.09
CA LEU A 149 -1.13 16.04 -1.42
C LEU A 149 -0.41 16.86 -0.34
N LYS A 150 0.40 16.22 0.50
CA LYS A 150 1.22 16.90 1.50
C LYS A 150 2.19 17.89 0.85
N TRP A 151 2.84 17.50 -0.24
CA TRP A 151 3.73 18.39 -0.99
C TRP A 151 2.98 19.63 -1.51
N LYS A 152 1.78 19.45 -2.10
CA LYS A 152 0.93 20.55 -2.57
C LYS A 152 0.51 21.50 -1.44
N GLU A 153 0.27 20.96 -0.25
CA GLU A 153 -0.11 21.74 0.93
C GLU A 153 1.06 22.57 1.49
N VAL A 154 2.26 21.98 1.60
CA VAL A 154 3.43 22.68 2.18
C VAL A 154 4.13 23.61 1.20
N ARG A 155 3.98 23.39 -0.11
CA ARG A 155 4.68 24.15 -1.17
C ARG A 155 4.44 25.66 -1.08
N PRO A 156 3.20 26.19 -0.92
CA PRO A 156 2.98 27.64 -0.83
C PRO A 156 3.69 28.28 0.37
N VAL A 157 3.74 27.58 1.51
CA VAL A 157 4.44 28.05 2.71
C VAL A 157 5.95 28.09 2.44
N ALA A 158 6.52 27.01 1.90
CA ALA A 158 7.94 26.96 1.54
C ALA A 158 8.33 28.05 0.53
N GLN A 159 7.48 28.30 -0.47
CA GLN A 159 7.67 29.36 -1.46
C GLN A 159 7.61 30.76 -0.80
N ALA A 160 6.67 30.99 0.11
CA ALA A 160 6.54 32.27 0.81
C ALA A 160 7.73 32.54 1.74
N THR A 161 8.16 31.53 2.51
CA THR A 161 9.36 31.61 3.35
C THR A 161 10.60 31.93 2.52
N ALA A 162 10.80 31.20 1.40
CA ALA A 162 11.94 31.45 0.51
C ALA A 162 11.90 32.86 -0.11
N PHE A 163 10.70 33.38 -0.42
CA PHE A 163 10.55 34.76 -0.89
C PHE A 163 10.91 35.78 0.20
N ASP A 164 10.44 35.59 1.43
CA ASP A 164 10.74 36.50 2.53
C ASP A 164 12.24 36.53 2.86
N GLU A 165 12.90 35.37 2.90
CA GLU A 165 14.32 35.24 3.18
C GLU A 165 15.21 35.85 2.08
N ASN A 166 14.90 35.56 0.80
CA ASN A 166 15.79 35.92 -0.31
C ASN A 166 15.44 37.25 -0.99
N CYS A 167 14.18 37.67 -0.94
CA CYS A 167 13.69 38.83 -1.67
C CYS A 167 13.36 40.03 -0.78
N ARG A 168 12.66 39.84 0.35
CA ARG A 168 12.25 40.97 1.21
C ARG A 168 13.41 41.60 1.98
N LEU A 169 14.36 40.78 2.43
CA LEU A 169 15.51 41.24 3.21
C LEU A 169 16.65 41.83 2.36
N ASN A 170 16.68 41.51 1.06
CA ASN A 170 17.69 42.00 0.12
C ASN A 170 17.14 43.17 -0.70
N ALA A 171 17.41 44.40 -0.24
CA ALA A 171 16.96 45.61 -0.91
C ALA A 171 17.57 45.73 -2.33
N ALA A 172 16.71 45.65 -3.36
CA ALA A 172 16.96 46.00 -4.76
C ALA A 172 18.31 45.51 -5.34
N PRO A 173 18.49 44.19 -5.53
CA PRO A 173 19.67 43.66 -6.22
C PRO A 173 19.78 44.20 -7.65
N LYS A 174 21.02 44.43 -8.10
CA LYS A 174 21.34 44.78 -9.50
C LYS A 174 21.29 43.53 -10.39
N GLY A 175 20.12 42.91 -10.51
CA GLY A 175 19.92 41.73 -11.37
C GLY A 175 18.85 40.76 -10.87
N PRO A 176 18.54 39.72 -11.67
CA PRO A 176 17.61 38.68 -11.27
C PRO A 176 18.12 37.90 -10.06
N ILE A 177 17.26 37.73 -9.05
CA ILE A 177 17.51 36.83 -7.91
C ILE A 177 16.49 35.71 -7.97
N LEU A 178 16.97 34.48 -8.09
CA LEU A 178 16.18 33.27 -8.02
C LEU A 178 16.02 32.87 -6.56
N TYR A 179 14.78 32.72 -6.08
CA TYR A 179 14.49 32.41 -4.68
C TYR A 179 13.89 31.02 -4.46
N TYR A 180 13.23 30.45 -5.48
CA TYR A 180 12.57 29.15 -5.34
C TYR A 180 12.58 28.41 -6.67
N ALA A 181 12.66 27.08 -6.62
CA ALA A 181 12.50 26.22 -7.77
C ALA A 181 11.71 24.97 -7.40
N ALA A 182 10.78 24.56 -8.25
CA ALA A 182 9.99 23.36 -8.05
C ALA A 182 9.74 22.58 -9.35
N GLU A 183 9.65 21.26 -9.23
CA GLU A 183 9.18 20.35 -10.29
C GLU A 183 7.81 19.80 -9.88
N ASP A 184 6.82 19.90 -10.77
CA ASP A 184 5.48 19.35 -10.53
C ASP A 184 5.31 17.89 -10.99
N GLU A 185 4.10 17.36 -10.84
CA GLU A 185 3.73 15.98 -11.23
C GLU A 185 3.86 15.71 -12.74
N THR A 186 3.84 16.74 -13.57
CA THR A 186 4.02 16.66 -15.04
C THR A 186 5.48 16.78 -15.47
N ALA A 187 6.41 16.78 -14.50
CA ALA A 187 7.82 17.06 -14.70
C ALA A 187 8.08 18.45 -15.31
N ARG A 188 7.18 19.40 -15.04
CA ARG A 188 7.40 20.82 -15.36
C ARG A 188 8.20 21.45 -14.23
N LEU A 189 9.36 21.99 -14.58
CA LEU A 189 10.21 22.74 -13.68
C LEU A 189 9.89 24.22 -13.78
N GLU A 190 9.74 24.88 -12.64
CA GLU A 190 9.56 26.32 -12.53
C GLU A 190 10.62 26.90 -11.61
N TRP A 191 11.31 27.93 -12.07
CA TRP A 191 12.21 28.76 -11.27
C TRP A 191 11.58 30.14 -11.10
N LEU A 192 11.48 30.60 -9.85
CA LEU A 192 10.83 31.84 -9.47
C LEU A 192 11.85 32.89 -9.04
N PHE A 193 11.64 34.12 -9.49
CA PHE A 193 12.54 35.24 -9.26
C PHE A 193 11.88 36.36 -8.46
N CYS A 194 12.68 37.10 -7.69
CA CYS A 194 12.21 38.15 -6.77
C CYS A 194 11.51 39.33 -7.47
N ASP A 195 11.77 39.54 -8.76
CA ASP A 195 11.12 40.55 -9.60
C ASP A 195 9.76 40.07 -10.17
N GLY A 196 9.34 38.86 -9.81
CA GLY A 196 8.12 38.22 -10.28
C GLY A 196 8.23 37.56 -11.64
N ALA A 197 9.42 37.57 -12.27
CA ALA A 197 9.64 36.78 -13.47
C ALA A 197 9.78 35.29 -13.10
N LYS A 198 9.61 34.42 -14.08
CA LYS A 198 9.81 32.98 -13.91
C LYS A 198 10.42 32.37 -15.17
N VAL A 199 11.13 31.27 -14.97
CA VAL A 199 11.58 30.39 -16.06
C VAL A 199 10.83 29.08 -15.91
N VAL A 200 10.31 28.56 -17.02
CA VAL A 200 9.56 27.30 -17.05
C VAL A 200 10.22 26.35 -18.05
N ALA A 201 10.48 25.12 -17.62
CA ALA A 201 10.90 24.03 -18.50
C ALA A 201 9.87 22.91 -18.44
N THR A 202 9.54 22.35 -19.59
CA THR A 202 8.63 21.21 -19.72
C THR A 202 9.34 20.11 -20.49
N VAL A 203 9.00 18.84 -20.22
CA VAL A 203 9.57 17.71 -20.93
C VAL A 203 9.43 17.89 -22.44
N GLY A 204 10.55 17.79 -23.16
CA GLY A 204 10.61 17.95 -24.62
C GLY A 204 10.71 19.39 -25.13
N ASN A 205 10.65 20.40 -24.25
CA ASN A 205 10.76 21.82 -24.63
C ASN A 205 11.98 22.48 -23.98
N THR A 206 12.57 23.46 -24.68
CA THR A 206 13.63 24.30 -24.11
C THR A 206 13.07 25.20 -23.01
N PRO A 207 13.83 25.47 -21.93
CA PRO A 207 13.40 26.40 -20.88
C PRO A 207 13.03 27.77 -21.46
N ALA A 208 11.86 28.27 -21.09
CA ALA A 208 11.33 29.54 -21.56
C ALA A 208 11.26 30.56 -20.42
N PHE A 209 11.64 31.79 -20.71
CA PHE A 209 11.50 32.92 -19.80
C PHE A 209 10.12 33.55 -19.94
N GLU A 210 9.41 33.70 -18.82
CA GLU A 210 8.15 34.40 -18.71
C GLU A 210 8.33 35.64 -17.82
N ALA A 211 8.13 36.83 -18.41
CA ALA A 211 8.25 38.09 -17.69
C ALA A 211 7.11 38.27 -16.68
N SER A 212 7.37 39.03 -15.61
CA SER A 212 6.38 39.33 -14.58
C SER A 212 5.16 40.06 -15.16
N PRO A 213 3.92 39.58 -14.94
CA PRO A 213 2.71 40.24 -15.42
C PRO A 213 2.44 41.58 -14.71
N THR A 214 3.06 41.81 -13.54
CA THR A 214 2.93 43.03 -12.75
C THR A 214 4.10 44.01 -12.95
N ALA A 215 5.07 43.66 -13.82
CA ALA A 215 6.14 44.57 -14.21
C ALA A 215 5.53 45.79 -14.91
N LYS A 216 5.23 46.83 -14.13
CA LYS A 216 4.86 48.13 -14.66
C LYS A 216 5.92 48.52 -15.67
N THR A 217 5.46 48.91 -16.86
CA THR A 217 6.13 49.37 -18.07
C THR A 217 7.08 50.57 -17.90
N ARG A 218 7.66 50.77 -16.70
CA ARG A 218 8.52 51.87 -16.29
C ARG A 218 9.98 51.48 -16.03
N ALA A 219 10.36 50.20 -16.20
CA ALA A 219 11.77 49.82 -16.19
C ALA A 219 12.42 50.29 -17.50
N LYS A 220 13.35 51.26 -17.41
CA LYS A 220 14.09 51.83 -18.57
C LYS A 220 14.95 50.81 -19.35
N LYS A 221 15.10 49.59 -18.84
CA LYS A 221 15.88 48.52 -19.45
C LYS A 221 15.04 47.25 -19.44
N GLN A 222 14.81 46.67 -20.61
CA GLN A 222 14.10 45.41 -20.76
C GLN A 222 14.90 44.28 -20.08
N PRO A 223 14.27 43.37 -19.33
CA PRO A 223 14.96 42.23 -18.74
C PRO A 223 15.63 41.40 -19.84
N VAL A 224 16.88 40.99 -19.62
CA VAL A 224 17.66 40.17 -20.56
C VAL A 224 17.35 38.70 -20.27
N PRO A 225 16.59 37.98 -21.12
CA PRO A 225 16.14 36.61 -20.81
C PRO A 225 17.27 35.63 -20.52
N GLN A 226 18.44 35.84 -21.13
CA GLN A 226 19.61 34.98 -20.98
C GLN A 226 20.14 34.94 -19.53
N ASP A 227 20.03 36.05 -18.79
CA ASP A 227 20.47 36.12 -17.39
C ASP A 227 19.60 35.23 -16.49
N TYR A 228 18.29 35.17 -16.75
CA TYR A 228 17.36 34.29 -16.03
C TYR A 228 17.58 32.82 -16.39
N LEU A 229 17.75 32.52 -17.68
CA LEU A 229 17.99 31.16 -18.16
C LEU A 229 19.31 30.59 -17.61
N SER A 230 20.37 31.40 -17.56
CA SER A 230 21.66 30.99 -17.00
C SER A 230 21.59 30.75 -15.49
N LEU A 231 20.88 31.59 -14.73
CA LEU A 231 20.66 31.38 -13.30
C LEU A 231 19.87 30.10 -13.04
N ALA A 232 18.80 29.85 -13.79
CA ALA A 232 18.02 28.62 -13.71
C ALA A 232 18.87 27.38 -13.99
N ALA A 233 19.74 27.43 -15.01
CA ALA A 233 20.65 26.34 -15.35
C ALA A 233 21.72 26.07 -14.27
N SER A 234 22.14 27.11 -13.54
CA SER A 234 23.12 27.01 -12.45
C SER A 234 22.52 26.64 -11.09
N TYR A 235 21.19 26.53 -10.99
CA TYR A 235 20.53 26.28 -9.71
C TYR A 235 20.77 24.84 -9.23
N PRO A 236 21.18 24.62 -7.96
CA PRO A 236 21.47 23.28 -7.46
C PRO A 236 20.26 22.36 -7.56
N ALA A 237 20.45 21.18 -8.17
CA ALA A 237 19.38 20.22 -8.41
C ALA A 237 18.78 19.66 -7.11
N GLU A 238 19.55 19.68 -6.02
CA GLU A 238 19.18 19.24 -4.67
C GLU A 238 18.26 20.25 -3.96
N ARG A 239 18.25 21.51 -4.40
CA ARG A 239 17.40 22.56 -3.84
C ARG A 239 16.05 22.69 -4.57
N ILE A 240 15.86 21.95 -5.65
CA ILE A 240 14.59 21.92 -6.38
C ILE A 240 13.60 21.09 -5.58
N SER A 241 12.49 21.71 -5.20
CA SER A 241 11.37 21.01 -4.55
C SER A 241 10.65 20.14 -5.57
N ARG A 242 10.74 18.81 -5.45
CA ARG A 242 10.16 17.88 -6.44
C ARG A 242 8.88 17.24 -5.93
N ALA A 243 7.85 17.25 -6.77
CA ALA A 243 6.64 16.49 -6.54
C ALA A 243 6.97 14.98 -6.47
N PRO A 244 6.45 14.26 -5.47
CA PRO A 244 6.53 12.80 -5.44
C PRO A 244 5.88 12.21 -6.69
N LYS A 245 6.59 11.29 -7.36
CA LYS A 245 6.08 10.60 -8.56
C LYS A 245 5.52 9.23 -8.14
N PRO A 246 4.30 8.88 -8.56
CA PRO A 246 3.80 7.53 -8.33
C PRO A 246 4.69 6.52 -9.08
N PRO A 247 4.88 5.31 -8.51
CA PRO A 247 5.54 4.25 -9.25
C PRO A 247 4.75 3.94 -10.52
N PRO A 248 5.41 3.54 -11.62
CA PRO A 248 4.71 3.14 -12.83
C PRO A 248 3.73 2.02 -12.48
N LYS A 249 2.46 2.17 -12.87
CA LYS A 249 1.49 1.09 -12.74
C LYS A 249 2.05 -0.12 -13.49
N ARG A 250 2.15 -1.27 -12.81
CA ARG A 250 2.36 -2.53 -13.52
C ARG A 250 1.22 -2.68 -14.51
N LYS A 251 1.55 -2.90 -15.78
CA LYS A 251 0.54 -3.27 -16.77
C LYS A 251 -0.05 -4.60 -16.32
N THR A 252 -1.25 -4.57 -15.77
CA THR A 252 -2.09 -5.75 -15.64
C THR A 252 -2.45 -6.19 -17.05
N ASP A 253 -2.34 -7.49 -17.35
CA ASP A 253 -2.58 -8.05 -18.68
C ASP A 253 -4.00 -7.81 -19.21
N ASP A 254 -4.92 -7.32 -18.37
CA ASP A 254 -6.29 -6.92 -18.73
C ASP A 254 -6.41 -5.48 -19.27
N ASP A 255 -5.32 -4.68 -19.26
CA ASP A 255 -5.31 -3.32 -19.81
C ASP A 255 -4.87 -3.30 -21.29
N PHE A 256 -5.25 -4.35 -22.04
CA PHE A 256 -5.29 -4.34 -23.49
C PHE A 256 -6.46 -3.45 -23.94
N SER A 257 -6.31 -2.14 -23.70
CA SER A 257 -7.02 -1.15 -24.49
C SER A 257 -6.61 -1.39 -25.94
N LEU A 258 -7.51 -2.01 -26.71
CA LEU A 258 -7.36 -2.22 -28.14
C LEU A 258 -6.99 -0.87 -28.76
N ASP A 259 -5.79 -0.82 -29.34
CA ASP A 259 -5.38 0.28 -30.18
C ASP A 259 -6.44 0.44 -31.29
N PRO A 260 -7.18 1.58 -31.35
CA PRO A 260 -8.20 1.79 -32.38
C PRO A 260 -7.61 1.78 -33.80
N SER A 261 -6.28 1.75 -33.94
CA SER A 261 -5.56 1.58 -35.20
C SER A 261 -5.65 0.17 -35.81
N GLN A 262 -6.24 -0.82 -35.11
CA GLN A 262 -6.34 -2.21 -35.60
C GLN A 262 -7.74 -2.64 -36.05
N ILE A 263 -8.68 -1.70 -36.25
CA ILE A 263 -9.96 -2.02 -36.90
C ILE A 263 -9.74 -1.96 -38.42
N PRO A 264 -9.71 -3.09 -39.16
CA PRO A 264 -9.75 -3.03 -40.61
C PRO A 264 -11.13 -2.53 -41.02
N ASP A 265 -11.17 -1.44 -41.79
CA ASP A 265 -12.41 -0.91 -42.35
C ASP A 265 -13.11 -1.95 -43.25
N PRO A 266 -14.45 -2.04 -43.21
CA PRO A 266 -15.25 -2.98 -44.00
C PRO A 266 -15.27 -2.70 -45.51
#